data_AF-W7C239-F1
#
_entry.id   AF-W7C239-F1
#
_cell.length_a   1.000
_cell.length_b   1.000
_cell.length_c   1.000
_cell.angle_alpha   90.00
_cell.angle_beta   90.00
_cell.angle_gamma   90.00
#
_symmetry.space_group_name_H-M   'P 1'
#
loop_
_entity.id
_entity.type
_entity.pdbx_description
1 polymer ?
#
loop_
_entity_poly.entity_id
_entity_poly.type
_entity_poly.pdbx_seq_one_letter_code
_entity_poly.pdbx_strand_id
1 'polypeptide(L)'
;MTGDGVNDAPALKQADIGVAMGSGTDVAKDASAMVLTDDNFVSIVSAVEVGRTVFDNIKKSIAYLFAGNLGAIIAILFALIFDWINPFTALQLLFINLVNDSLPAIALGMEKAEPDVMERKPRDIKEGIFAGGTMQAVITRGVLIGVAVIISQYIGLQHSPEISVAMAFTTLILARTLQTFAARSNKQTAFEAGFFSNKYVIYAVLVCFVLYGVTVLPGAREVFSIPASFGLNEWGIAAGLALGAVILMELGKLVSRIGKGK
;
A
#
# COMPACT_ATOMS: atom_id res chain seq x y z
N MET A 1 -3.02 -26.87 -18.03
CA MET A 1 -2.69 -28.16 -18.65
C MET A 1 -1.49 -28.75 -17.91
N THR A 2 -1.45 -30.05 -17.67
CA THR A 2 -0.27 -30.75 -17.12
C THR A 2 0.22 -31.77 -18.13
N GLY A 3 1.52 -31.98 -18.25
CA GLY A 3 2.09 -32.94 -19.19
C GLY A 3 3.56 -33.25 -18.92
N ASP A 4 4.08 -34.27 -19.56
CA ASP A 4 5.45 -34.77 -19.39
C ASP A 4 6.11 -35.13 -20.72
N GLY A 5 5.32 -35.36 -21.78
CA GLY A 5 5.80 -35.76 -23.08
C GLY A 5 5.89 -34.64 -24.11
N VAL A 6 6.65 -34.90 -25.18
CA VAL A 6 6.72 -34.06 -26.39
C VAL A 6 5.33 -33.83 -27.00
N ASN A 7 4.46 -34.84 -26.89
CA ASN A 7 3.09 -34.78 -27.39
C ASN A 7 2.20 -33.77 -26.64
N ASP A 8 2.55 -33.44 -25.39
CA ASP A 8 1.80 -32.49 -24.57
C ASP A 8 2.24 -31.04 -24.84
N ALA A 9 3.39 -30.84 -25.49
CA ALA A 9 3.98 -29.52 -25.69
C ALA A 9 3.03 -28.49 -26.36
N PRO A 10 2.23 -28.84 -27.40
CA PRO A 10 1.27 -27.90 -27.96
C PRO A 10 0.21 -27.45 -26.95
N ALA A 11 -0.31 -28.38 -26.15
CA ALA A 11 -1.35 -28.10 -25.15
C ALA A 11 -0.79 -27.34 -23.94
N LEU A 12 0.44 -27.67 -23.50
CA LEU A 12 1.15 -26.92 -22.46
C LEU A 12 1.37 -25.47 -22.89
N LYS A 13 1.75 -25.24 -24.15
CA LYS A 13 2.01 -23.90 -24.68
C LYS A 13 0.73 -23.08 -24.88
N GLN A 14 -0.38 -23.73 -25.22
CA GLN A 14 -1.67 -23.06 -25.42
C GLN A 14 -2.39 -22.72 -24.12
N ALA A 15 -2.13 -23.46 -23.03
CA ALA A 15 -2.72 -23.18 -21.74
C ALA A 15 -2.19 -21.86 -21.15
N ASP A 16 -3.04 -21.13 -20.43
CA ASP A 16 -2.62 -19.91 -19.71
C ASP A 16 -1.46 -20.20 -18.74
N ILE A 17 -1.48 -21.38 -18.12
CA ILE A 17 -0.38 -21.96 -17.36
C ILE A 17 -0.26 -23.45 -17.74
N GLY A 18 0.78 -23.77 -18.52
CA GLY A 18 1.25 -25.14 -18.73
C GLY A 18 2.18 -25.57 -17.60
N VAL A 19 1.97 -26.77 -17.04
CA VAL A 19 2.79 -27.32 -15.94
C VAL A 19 3.43 -28.63 -16.40
N ALA A 20 4.77 -28.68 -16.42
CA ALA A 20 5.51 -29.89 -16.78
C ALA A 20 5.99 -30.68 -15.54
N MET A 21 6.09 -31.99 -15.68
CA MET A 21 6.77 -32.85 -14.70
C MET A 21 8.29 -32.65 -14.77
N GLY A 22 8.98 -32.67 -13.63
CA GLY A 22 10.43 -32.56 -13.54
C GLY A 22 11.16 -33.73 -14.19
N SER A 23 10.61 -34.94 -14.05
CA SER A 23 11.07 -36.14 -14.78
C SER A 23 10.61 -36.19 -16.25
N GLY A 24 9.82 -35.20 -16.69
CA GLY A 24 9.35 -35.10 -18.07
C GLY A 24 10.45 -34.80 -19.08
N THR A 25 10.07 -34.83 -20.36
CA THR A 25 10.94 -34.48 -21.49
C THR A 25 11.34 -33.01 -21.44
N ASP A 26 12.54 -32.68 -21.94
CA ASP A 26 12.99 -31.28 -22.01
C ASP A 26 12.07 -30.42 -22.88
N VAL A 27 11.47 -31.02 -23.93
CA VAL A 27 10.47 -30.34 -24.76
C VAL A 27 9.22 -29.96 -23.96
N ALA A 28 8.73 -30.85 -23.07
CA ALA A 28 7.59 -30.53 -22.20
C ALA A 28 7.95 -29.43 -21.20
N LYS A 29 9.14 -29.48 -20.58
CA LYS A 29 9.64 -28.46 -19.65
C LYS A 29 9.76 -27.10 -20.34
N ASP A 30 10.38 -27.02 -21.52
CA ASP A 30 10.54 -25.79 -22.29
C ASP A 30 9.21 -25.20 -22.79
N ALA A 31 8.22 -26.05 -23.06
CA ALA A 31 6.89 -25.61 -23.47
C ALA A 31 6.03 -25.08 -22.30
N SER A 32 6.40 -25.37 -21.06
CA SER A 32 5.63 -25.07 -19.85
C SER A 32 5.99 -23.72 -19.22
N ALA A 33 5.08 -23.16 -18.42
CA ALA A 33 5.32 -21.95 -17.63
C ALA A 33 5.82 -22.27 -16.20
N MET A 34 5.66 -23.53 -15.77
CA MET A 34 6.04 -24.01 -14.45
C MET A 34 6.45 -25.48 -14.53
N VAL A 35 7.49 -25.86 -13.78
CA VAL A 35 7.99 -27.24 -13.71
C VAL A 35 7.87 -27.74 -12.26
N LEU A 36 7.30 -28.93 -12.08
CA LEU A 36 7.23 -29.62 -10.79
C LEU A 36 8.52 -30.42 -10.58
N THR A 37 9.50 -29.83 -9.90
CA THR A 37 10.80 -30.48 -9.67
C THR A 37 10.73 -31.73 -8.79
N ASP A 38 9.62 -31.93 -8.08
CA ASP A 38 9.33 -33.06 -7.19
C ASP A 38 8.30 -34.05 -7.76
N ASP A 39 7.82 -33.82 -8.99
CA ASP A 39 6.77 -34.60 -9.65
C ASP A 39 5.47 -34.75 -8.82
N ASN A 40 5.20 -33.81 -7.90
CA ASN A 40 4.06 -33.91 -7.00
C ASN A 40 2.93 -32.95 -7.37
N PHE A 41 1.75 -33.48 -7.68
CA PHE A 41 0.56 -32.67 -7.97
C PHE A 41 0.14 -31.75 -6.80
N VAL A 42 0.48 -32.09 -5.54
CA VAL A 42 0.21 -31.23 -4.38
C VAL A 42 0.92 -29.88 -4.53
N SER A 43 2.09 -29.84 -5.17
CA SER A 43 2.85 -28.61 -5.42
C SER A 43 2.10 -27.63 -6.35
N ILE A 44 1.18 -28.12 -7.20
CA ILE A 44 0.27 -27.26 -7.97
C ILE A 44 -0.71 -26.54 -7.03
N VAL A 45 -1.26 -27.23 -6.03
CA VAL A 45 -2.20 -26.63 -5.06
C VAL A 45 -1.50 -25.54 -4.27
N SER A 46 -0.28 -25.80 -3.79
CA SER A 46 0.55 -24.79 -3.11
C SER A 46 0.89 -23.62 -4.03
N ALA A 47 1.20 -23.86 -5.30
CA ALA A 47 1.45 -22.80 -6.26
C ALA A 47 0.21 -21.92 -6.49
N VAL A 48 -0.99 -22.50 -6.52
CA VAL A 48 -2.25 -21.75 -6.61
C VAL A 48 -2.48 -20.89 -5.37
N GLU A 49 -2.21 -21.42 -4.17
CA GLU A 49 -2.28 -20.66 -2.91
C GLU A 49 -1.33 -19.45 -2.90
N VAL A 50 -0.08 -19.67 -3.30
CA VAL A 50 0.93 -18.60 -3.43
C VAL A 50 0.49 -17.57 -4.47
N GLY A 51 0.01 -17.99 -5.64
CA GLY A 51 -0.46 -17.09 -6.70
C GLY A 51 -1.63 -16.22 -6.26
N ARG A 52 -2.60 -16.78 -5.52
CA ARG A 52 -3.72 -16.02 -4.92
C ARG A 52 -3.22 -15.01 -3.89
N THR A 53 -2.27 -15.41 -3.04
CA THR A 53 -1.67 -14.55 -2.02
C THR A 53 -0.92 -13.38 -2.65
N VAL A 54 -0.09 -13.64 -3.67
CA VAL A 54 0.63 -12.60 -4.41
C VAL A 54 -0.34 -11.60 -5.04
N PHE A 55 -1.43 -12.08 -5.65
CA PHE A 55 -2.44 -11.18 -6.24
C PHE A 55 -3.13 -10.29 -5.19
N ASP A 56 -3.53 -10.86 -4.04
CA ASP A 56 -4.11 -10.08 -2.95
C ASP A 56 -3.11 -9.03 -2.43
N ASN A 57 -1.83 -9.38 -2.31
CA ASN A 57 -0.78 -8.46 -1.87
C ASN A 57 -0.54 -7.33 -2.88
N ILE A 58 -0.56 -7.62 -4.18
CA ILE A 58 -0.52 -6.59 -5.24
C ILE A 58 -1.69 -5.61 -5.07
N LYS A 59 -2.91 -6.11 -4.81
CA LYS A 59 -4.07 -5.24 -4.55
C LYS A 59 -3.88 -4.37 -3.31
N LYS A 60 -3.28 -4.89 -2.23
CA LYS A 60 -2.95 -4.12 -1.02
C LYS A 60 -1.95 -2.99 -1.32
N SER A 61 -0.87 -3.28 -2.04
CA SER A 61 0.14 -2.29 -2.43
C SER A 61 -0.43 -1.20 -3.34
N ILE A 62 -1.24 -1.58 -4.33
CA ILE A 62 -1.92 -0.61 -5.21
C ILE A 62 -2.89 0.24 -4.42
N ALA A 63 -3.70 -0.35 -3.55
CA ALA A 63 -4.64 0.41 -2.72
C ALA A 63 -3.92 1.43 -1.82
N TYR A 64 -2.77 1.04 -1.24
CA TYR A 64 -1.92 1.92 -0.45
C TYR A 64 -1.43 3.13 -1.26
N LEU A 65 -0.86 2.88 -2.45
CA LEU A 65 -0.32 3.93 -3.32
C LEU A 65 -1.41 4.88 -3.82
N PHE A 66 -2.54 4.34 -4.28
CA PHE A 66 -3.66 5.14 -4.77
C PHE A 66 -4.32 5.95 -3.66
N ALA A 67 -4.47 5.39 -2.45
CA ALA A 67 -5.03 6.12 -1.32
C ALA A 67 -4.18 7.35 -0.95
N GLY A 68 -2.87 7.18 -0.84
CA GLY A 68 -1.97 8.28 -0.50
C GLY A 68 -1.95 9.37 -1.59
N ASN A 69 -1.93 8.97 -2.87
CA ASN A 69 -1.99 9.92 -3.99
C ASN A 69 -3.32 10.66 -4.03
N LEU A 70 -4.43 9.97 -3.79
CA LEU A 70 -5.75 10.59 -3.71
C LEU A 70 -5.80 11.63 -2.58
N GLY A 71 -5.24 11.33 -1.40
CA GLY A 71 -5.16 12.28 -0.29
C GLY A 71 -4.38 13.56 -0.65
N ALA A 72 -3.24 13.41 -1.33
CA ALA A 72 -2.48 14.56 -1.81
C ALA A 72 -3.26 15.39 -2.86
N ILE A 73 -3.90 14.73 -3.82
CA ILE A 73 -4.72 15.38 -4.85
C ILE A 73 -5.89 16.15 -4.21
N ILE A 74 -6.58 15.55 -3.24
CA ILE A 74 -7.68 16.21 -2.51
C ILE A 74 -7.18 17.50 -1.85
N ALA A 75 -6.04 17.46 -1.16
CA ALA A 75 -5.48 18.63 -0.51
C ALA A 75 -5.07 19.73 -1.51
N ILE A 76 -4.47 19.35 -2.65
CA ILE A 76 -4.09 20.30 -3.72
C ILE A 76 -5.33 20.96 -4.33
N LEU A 77 -6.35 20.17 -4.68
CA LEU A 77 -7.58 20.69 -5.26
C LEU A 77 -8.32 21.59 -4.26
N PHE A 78 -8.34 21.22 -2.99
CA PHE A 78 -8.91 22.05 -1.94
C PHE A 78 -8.17 23.39 -1.85
N ALA A 79 -6.84 23.37 -1.77
CA ALA A 79 -6.05 24.60 -1.73
C ALA A 79 -6.31 25.50 -2.95
N LEU A 80 -6.40 24.92 -4.15
CA LEU A 80 -6.71 25.67 -5.38
C LEU A 80 -8.11 26.33 -5.34
N ILE A 81 -9.13 25.60 -4.89
CA ILE A 81 -10.52 26.10 -4.86
C ILE A 81 -10.67 27.25 -3.85
N PHE A 82 -9.96 27.17 -2.73
CA PHE A 82 -10.03 28.15 -1.64
C PHE A 82 -8.94 29.22 -1.68
N ASP A 83 -8.17 29.29 -2.79
CA ASP A 83 -7.08 30.26 -2.99
C ASP A 83 -6.00 30.21 -1.89
N TRP A 84 -5.66 29.01 -1.43
CA TRP A 84 -4.55 28.78 -0.50
C TRP A 84 -3.25 28.54 -1.28
N ILE A 85 -2.12 28.80 -0.61
CA ILE A 85 -0.82 28.35 -1.12
C ILE A 85 -0.83 26.84 -1.33
N ASN A 86 -0.13 26.38 -2.38
CA ASN A 86 -0.01 24.95 -2.67
C ASN A 86 0.58 24.20 -1.47
N PRO A 87 -0.09 23.15 -0.95
CA PRO A 87 0.34 22.45 0.27
C PRO A 87 1.65 21.68 0.09
N PHE A 88 2.07 21.40 -1.14
CA PHE A 88 3.26 20.60 -1.41
C PHE A 88 4.14 21.19 -2.51
N THR A 89 5.44 21.00 -2.37
CA THR A 89 6.37 21.21 -3.49
C THR A 89 6.47 19.97 -4.37
N ALA A 90 6.89 20.15 -5.63
CA ALA A 90 7.11 19.02 -6.53
C ALA A 90 8.14 18.02 -5.97
N LEU A 91 9.20 18.54 -5.33
CA LEU A 91 10.24 17.71 -4.72
C LEU A 91 9.70 16.86 -3.57
N GLN A 92 8.89 17.45 -2.68
CA GLN A 92 8.25 16.72 -1.59
C GLN A 92 7.38 15.57 -2.11
N LEU A 93 6.57 15.81 -3.14
CA LEU A 93 5.73 14.77 -3.75
C LEU A 93 6.54 13.68 -4.44
N LEU A 94 7.62 14.05 -5.15
CA LEU A 94 8.53 13.09 -5.76
C LEU A 94 9.21 12.21 -4.70
N PHE A 95 9.70 12.80 -3.61
CA PHE A 95 10.31 12.07 -2.51
C PHE A 95 9.32 11.10 -1.86
N ILE A 96 8.09 11.54 -1.61
CA ILE A 96 7.04 10.67 -1.07
C ILE A 96 6.76 9.50 -2.01
N ASN A 97 6.51 9.77 -3.30
CA ASN A 97 6.06 8.74 -4.23
C ASN A 97 7.15 7.77 -4.68
N LEU A 98 8.40 8.25 -4.80
CA LEU A 98 9.50 7.45 -5.35
C LEU A 98 10.37 6.80 -4.27
N VAL A 99 10.50 7.44 -3.10
CA VAL A 99 11.43 6.99 -2.06
C VAL A 99 10.66 6.43 -0.86
N ASN A 100 9.81 7.26 -0.25
CA ASN A 100 9.08 6.85 0.94
C ASN A 100 8.15 5.66 0.65
N ASP A 101 7.29 5.77 -0.37
CA ASP A 101 6.20 4.83 -0.59
C ASP A 101 6.60 3.51 -1.23
N SER A 102 7.77 3.44 -1.88
CA SER A 102 8.25 2.20 -2.48
C SER A 102 8.53 1.14 -1.42
N LEU A 103 9.06 1.52 -0.26
CA LEU A 103 9.40 0.55 0.79
C LEU A 103 8.15 -0.11 1.39
N PRO A 104 7.11 0.64 1.84
CA PRO A 104 5.85 0.05 2.27
C PRO A 104 5.15 -0.76 1.19
N ALA A 105 5.13 -0.29 -0.07
CA ALA A 105 4.47 -1.00 -1.15
C ALA A 105 5.10 -2.37 -1.42
N ILE A 106 6.43 -2.48 -1.36
CA ILE A 106 7.15 -3.76 -1.47
C ILE A 106 6.88 -4.63 -0.24
N ALA A 107 6.90 -4.04 0.96
CA ALA A 107 6.67 -4.77 2.20
C ALA A 107 5.25 -5.37 2.30
N LEU A 108 4.23 -4.66 1.79
CA LEU A 108 2.86 -5.15 1.66
C LEU A 108 2.77 -6.30 0.64
N GLY A 109 3.67 -6.32 -0.35
CA GLY A 109 3.86 -7.44 -1.29
C GLY A 109 4.24 -8.76 -0.62
N MET A 110 4.87 -8.68 0.55
CA MET A 110 5.41 -9.81 1.33
C MET A 110 4.50 -10.21 2.50
N GLU A 111 3.24 -9.79 2.49
CA GLU A 111 2.27 -10.16 3.52
C GLU A 111 1.90 -11.65 3.43
N LYS A 112 1.56 -12.25 4.57
CA LYS A 112 1.12 -13.65 4.60
C LYS A 112 -0.24 -13.81 3.93
N ALA A 113 -0.54 -15.05 3.54
CA ALA A 113 -1.84 -15.46 3.05
C ALA A 113 -2.96 -15.06 4.03
N GLU A 114 -4.06 -14.53 3.50
CA GLU A 114 -5.29 -14.36 4.28
C GLU A 114 -5.85 -15.75 4.63
N PRO A 115 -6.45 -15.94 5.82
CA PRO A 115 -6.93 -17.26 6.26
C PRO A 115 -7.93 -17.93 5.30
N ASP A 116 -8.69 -17.12 4.54
CA ASP A 116 -9.74 -17.56 3.62
C ASP A 116 -9.25 -17.72 2.17
N VAL A 117 -7.93 -17.68 1.90
CA VAL A 117 -7.39 -17.61 0.52
C VAL A 117 -7.76 -18.82 -0.35
N MET A 118 -7.77 -20.02 0.23
CA MET A 118 -8.13 -21.26 -0.49
C MET A 118 -9.62 -21.58 -0.44
N GLU A 119 -10.36 -20.99 0.51
CA GLU A 119 -11.82 -21.16 0.62
C GLU A 119 -12.59 -20.32 -0.42
N ARG A 120 -11.98 -19.22 -0.90
CA ARG A 120 -12.55 -18.37 -1.94
C ARG A 120 -12.59 -19.09 -3.29
N LYS A 121 -13.64 -18.84 -4.06
CA LYS A 121 -13.72 -19.26 -5.48
C LYS A 121 -12.61 -18.56 -6.29
N PRO A 122 -12.14 -19.16 -7.40
CA PRO A 122 -11.24 -18.47 -8.33
C PRO A 122 -11.83 -17.11 -8.75
N ARG A 123 -10.99 -16.08 -8.77
CA ARG A 123 -11.42 -14.73 -9.18
C ARG A 123 -11.90 -14.73 -10.63
N ASP A 124 -12.81 -13.82 -10.96
CA ASP A 124 -13.14 -13.55 -12.35
C ASP A 124 -11.95 -12.83 -13.02
N ILE A 125 -11.59 -13.28 -14.22
CA ILE A 125 -10.50 -12.68 -15.01
C ILE A 125 -10.90 -11.27 -15.48
N LYS A 126 -12.20 -11.01 -15.63
CA LYS A 126 -12.75 -9.70 -15.99
C LYS A 126 -12.84 -8.74 -14.82
N GLU A 127 -12.62 -9.21 -13.59
CA GLU A 127 -12.63 -8.36 -12.41
C GLU A 127 -11.41 -7.43 -12.42
N GLY A 128 -11.66 -6.11 -12.39
CA GLY A 128 -10.61 -5.10 -12.32
C GLY A 128 -9.91 -5.05 -10.96
N ILE A 129 -8.73 -4.41 -10.92
CA ILE A 129 -7.89 -4.37 -9.72
C ILE A 129 -8.53 -3.63 -8.53
N PHE A 130 -9.50 -2.76 -8.79
CA PHE A 130 -10.22 -1.97 -7.78
C PHE A 130 -11.46 -2.65 -7.21
N ALA A 131 -11.83 -3.82 -7.69
CA ALA A 131 -12.99 -4.55 -7.21
C ALA A 131 -12.72 -5.25 -5.86
N GLY A 132 -13.76 -5.89 -5.29
CA GLY A 132 -13.69 -6.56 -3.99
C GLY A 132 -13.48 -5.60 -2.81
N GLY A 133 -14.00 -4.37 -2.89
CA GLY A 133 -13.88 -3.35 -1.84
C GLY A 133 -12.57 -2.54 -1.86
N THR A 134 -11.67 -2.82 -2.80
CA THR A 134 -10.39 -2.10 -2.94
C THR A 134 -10.60 -0.62 -3.25
N MET A 135 -11.53 -0.28 -4.15
CA MET A 135 -11.90 1.11 -4.45
C MET A 135 -12.42 1.85 -3.22
N GLN A 136 -13.27 1.19 -2.44
CA GLN A 136 -13.83 1.78 -1.22
C GLN A 136 -12.71 2.06 -0.21
N ALA A 137 -11.76 1.12 -0.04
CA ALA A 137 -10.59 1.34 0.80
C ALA A 137 -9.72 2.51 0.32
N VAL A 138 -9.49 2.63 -0.99
CA VAL A 138 -8.75 3.75 -1.59
C VAL A 138 -9.41 5.09 -1.29
N ILE A 139 -10.72 5.20 -1.56
CA ILE A 139 -11.48 6.44 -1.34
C ILE A 139 -11.49 6.79 0.15
N THR A 140 -11.86 5.86 1.03
CA THR A 140 -11.95 6.14 2.47
C THR A 140 -10.60 6.56 3.05
N ARG A 141 -9.52 5.83 2.76
CA ARG A 141 -8.17 6.17 3.26
C ARG A 141 -7.68 7.49 2.68
N GLY A 142 -7.86 7.69 1.37
CA GLY A 142 -7.44 8.91 0.69
C GLY A 142 -8.17 10.16 1.19
N VAL A 143 -9.49 10.08 1.41
CA VAL A 143 -10.27 11.18 1.99
C VAL A 143 -9.82 11.49 3.41
N LEU A 144 -9.61 10.47 4.26
CA LEU A 144 -9.13 10.68 5.63
C LEU A 144 -7.75 11.35 5.67
N ILE A 145 -6.82 10.93 4.81
CA ILE A 145 -5.50 11.56 4.67
C ILE A 145 -5.66 13.00 4.17
N GLY A 146 -6.45 13.21 3.11
CA GLY A 146 -6.67 14.53 2.52
C GLY A 146 -7.25 15.52 3.54
N VAL A 147 -8.26 15.12 4.31
CA VAL A 147 -8.85 15.95 5.37
C VAL A 147 -7.82 16.26 6.46
N ALA A 148 -7.03 15.29 6.90
CA ALA A 148 -5.99 15.52 7.90
C ALA A 148 -4.92 16.52 7.40
N VAL A 149 -4.51 16.40 6.14
CA VAL A 149 -3.58 17.36 5.50
C VAL A 149 -4.21 18.75 5.41
N ILE A 150 -5.47 18.86 4.99
CA ILE A 150 -6.17 20.15 4.87
C ILE A 150 -6.25 20.85 6.23
N ILE A 151 -6.60 20.11 7.29
CA ILE A 151 -6.64 20.65 8.66
C ILE A 151 -5.23 21.08 9.09
N SER A 152 -4.21 20.28 8.81
CA SER A 152 -2.82 20.59 9.13
C SER A 152 -2.33 21.86 8.42
N GLN A 153 -2.61 21.97 7.12
CA GLN A 153 -2.33 23.15 6.30
C GLN A 153 -3.04 24.40 6.86
N TYR A 154 -4.33 24.27 7.20
CA TYR A 154 -5.12 25.37 7.75
C TYR A 154 -4.53 25.92 9.06
N ILE A 155 -4.09 25.04 9.96
CA ILE A 155 -3.45 25.43 11.22
C ILE A 155 -2.10 26.10 10.95
N GLY A 156 -1.32 25.55 10.01
CA GLY A 156 -0.03 26.15 9.65
C GLY A 156 -0.18 27.53 8.99
N LEU A 157 -1.24 27.76 8.20
CA LEU A 157 -1.55 29.06 7.60
C LEU A 157 -1.81 30.17 8.64
N GLN A 158 -2.22 29.81 9.86
CA GLN A 158 -2.34 30.78 10.96
C GLN A 158 -0.99 31.26 11.50
N HIS A 159 0.10 30.55 11.18
CA HIS A 159 1.46 30.90 11.59
C HIS A 159 2.23 31.55 10.44
N SER A 160 2.41 30.84 9.32
CA SER A 160 2.97 31.38 8.08
C SER A 160 2.71 30.46 6.88
N PRO A 161 2.78 30.96 5.64
CA PRO A 161 2.68 30.12 4.44
C PRO A 161 3.71 28.99 4.41
N GLU A 162 4.95 29.23 4.85
CA GLU A 162 6.02 28.23 4.87
C GLU A 162 5.78 27.14 5.92
N ILE A 163 5.26 27.51 7.10
CA ILE A 163 4.90 26.55 8.15
C ILE A 163 3.75 25.67 7.67
N SER A 164 2.78 26.24 6.95
CA SER A 164 1.68 25.47 6.37
C SER A 164 2.19 24.33 5.47
N VAL A 165 3.06 24.63 4.50
CA VAL A 165 3.64 23.65 3.58
C VAL A 165 4.42 22.56 4.35
N ALA A 166 5.18 22.93 5.37
CA ALA A 166 5.90 21.97 6.21
C ALA A 166 4.98 21.06 7.04
N MET A 167 3.88 21.61 7.58
CA MET A 167 2.85 20.87 8.30
C MET A 167 2.08 19.91 7.38
N ALA A 168 1.67 20.36 6.19
CA ALA A 168 1.02 19.52 5.19
C ALA A 168 1.92 18.38 4.75
N PHE A 169 3.18 18.67 4.40
CA PHE A 169 4.18 17.65 4.05
C PHE A 169 4.37 16.62 5.17
N THR A 170 4.57 17.09 6.41
CA THR A 170 4.74 16.24 7.60
C THR A 170 3.53 15.35 7.83
N THR A 171 2.31 15.91 7.77
CA THR A 171 1.09 15.11 7.93
C THR A 171 0.94 14.09 6.83
N LEU A 172 1.19 14.45 5.56
CA LEU A 172 1.06 13.53 4.44
C LEU A 172 2.06 12.36 4.55
N ILE A 173 3.35 12.64 4.73
CA ILE A 173 4.38 11.59 4.76
C ILE A 173 4.22 10.65 5.97
N LEU A 174 3.86 11.19 7.14
CA LEU A 174 3.59 10.38 8.33
C LEU A 174 2.31 9.57 8.19
N ALA A 175 1.23 10.17 7.67
CA ALA A 175 -0.03 9.45 7.47
C ALA A 175 0.14 8.33 6.44
N ARG A 176 0.91 8.57 5.37
CA ARG A 176 1.27 7.54 4.38
C ARG A 176 2.11 6.42 4.99
N THR A 177 3.10 6.75 5.80
CA THR A 177 3.93 5.74 6.49
C THR A 177 3.12 4.92 7.49
N LEU A 178 2.23 5.55 8.25
CA LEU A 178 1.42 4.87 9.26
C LEU A 178 0.25 4.08 8.67
N GLN A 179 -0.37 4.54 7.57
CA GLN A 179 -1.45 3.78 6.91
C GLN A 179 -0.96 2.43 6.39
N THR A 180 0.35 2.19 6.27
CA THR A 180 0.89 0.89 5.89
C THR A 180 0.33 -0.22 6.78
N PHE A 181 0.22 0.02 8.09
CA PHE A 181 -0.42 -0.92 9.02
C PHE A 181 -1.87 -1.17 8.68
N ALA A 182 -2.63 -0.11 8.36
CA ALA A 182 -4.02 -0.21 7.97
C ALA A 182 -4.23 -0.81 6.58
N ALA A 183 -3.22 -0.79 5.72
CA ALA A 183 -3.25 -1.35 4.38
C ALA A 183 -2.99 -2.87 4.33
N ARG A 184 -2.48 -3.47 5.43
CA ARG A 184 -2.16 -4.90 5.51
C ARG A 184 -3.36 -5.83 5.30
N SER A 185 -4.56 -5.37 5.64
CA SER A 185 -5.80 -6.06 5.33
C SER A 185 -6.94 -5.06 5.13
N ASN A 186 -7.86 -5.38 4.22
CA ASN A 186 -9.10 -4.63 4.05
C ASN A 186 -10.22 -5.14 4.99
N LYS A 187 -10.04 -6.34 5.58
CA LYS A 187 -11.02 -6.96 6.48
C LYS A 187 -10.58 -6.89 7.94
N GLN A 188 -9.31 -7.19 8.21
CA GLN A 188 -8.75 -7.25 9.56
C GLN A 188 -8.16 -5.89 9.98
N THR A 189 -8.23 -5.62 11.28
CA THR A 189 -7.49 -4.52 11.88
C THR A 189 -5.99 -4.85 11.94
N ALA A 190 -5.15 -3.85 12.12
CA ALA A 190 -3.70 -4.04 12.24
C ALA A 190 -3.32 -4.94 13.44
N PHE A 191 -4.15 -4.94 14.49
CA PHE A 191 -3.98 -5.81 15.66
C PHE A 191 -4.39 -7.26 15.37
N GLU A 192 -5.52 -7.47 14.69
CA GLU A 192 -6.00 -8.80 14.30
C GLU A 192 -5.08 -9.48 13.30
N ALA A 193 -4.53 -8.72 12.34
CA ALA A 193 -3.52 -9.20 11.41
C ALA A 193 -2.17 -9.52 12.11
N GLY A 194 -2.03 -9.15 13.38
CA GLY A 194 -0.83 -9.28 14.19
C GLY A 194 0.18 -8.19 13.83
N PHE A 195 0.37 -7.21 14.72
CA PHE A 195 1.21 -6.04 14.46
C PHE A 195 2.64 -6.41 13.99
N PHE A 196 3.22 -7.47 14.55
CA PHE A 196 4.59 -7.94 14.26
C PHE A 196 4.65 -9.16 13.32
N SER A 197 3.53 -9.60 12.73
CA SER A 197 3.52 -10.82 11.91
C SER A 197 4.26 -10.65 10.57
N ASN A 198 4.32 -9.42 10.05
CA ASN A 198 5.11 -9.04 8.86
C ASN A 198 6.28 -8.14 9.26
N LYS A 199 7.46 -8.73 9.39
CA LYS A 199 8.70 -8.01 9.76
C LYS A 199 9.12 -6.99 8.70
N TYR A 200 8.82 -7.24 7.43
CA TYR A 200 9.15 -6.32 6.35
C TYR A 200 8.38 -5.01 6.44
N VAL A 201 7.10 -5.06 6.86
CA VAL A 201 6.31 -3.82 7.11
C VAL A 201 6.92 -3.02 8.25
N ILE A 202 7.36 -3.68 9.33
CA ILE A 202 8.02 -3.00 10.45
C ILE A 202 9.31 -2.33 9.99
N TYR A 203 10.17 -3.04 9.24
CA TYR A 203 11.40 -2.47 8.70
C TYR A 203 11.13 -1.31 7.74
N ALA A 204 10.15 -1.45 6.83
CA ALA A 204 9.79 -0.39 5.90
C ALA A 204 9.32 0.86 6.64
N VAL A 205 8.45 0.72 7.64
CA VAL A 205 7.95 1.84 8.46
C VAL A 205 9.10 2.51 9.23
N LEU A 206 9.98 1.73 9.86
CA LEU A 206 11.14 2.27 10.58
C LEU A 206 12.06 3.07 9.65
N VAL A 207 12.35 2.53 8.46
CA VAL A 207 13.16 3.23 7.46
C VAL A 207 12.46 4.50 6.98
N CYS A 208 11.13 4.47 6.75
CA CYS A 208 10.38 5.67 6.38
C CYS A 208 10.40 6.75 7.46
N PHE A 209 10.34 6.37 8.75
CA PHE A 209 10.53 7.30 9.86
C PHE A 209 11.93 7.91 9.87
N VAL A 210 12.97 7.13 9.59
CA VAL A 210 14.35 7.64 9.45
C VAL A 210 14.46 8.58 8.26
N LEU A 211 13.91 8.20 7.10
CA LEU A 211 13.89 9.03 5.89
C LEU A 211 13.18 10.36 6.13
N TYR A 212 12.03 10.35 6.80
CA TYR A 212 11.35 11.57 7.22
C TYR A 212 12.22 12.39 8.19
N GLY A 213 12.84 11.75 9.18
CA GLY A 213 13.75 12.41 10.12
C GLY A 213 14.90 13.14 9.42
N VAL A 214 15.46 12.54 8.36
CA VAL A 214 16.49 13.19 7.52
C VAL A 214 15.96 14.47 6.87
N THR A 215 14.69 14.52 6.45
CA THR A 215 14.12 15.74 5.83
C THR A 215 14.05 16.93 6.79
N VAL A 216 14.00 16.70 8.10
CA VAL A 216 13.89 17.75 9.14
C VAL A 216 15.27 18.24 9.61
N LEU A 217 16.36 17.55 9.27
CA LEU A 217 17.71 17.92 9.69
C LEU A 217 18.18 19.25 9.07
N PRO A 218 19.06 20.00 9.77
CA PRO A 218 19.71 21.19 9.22
C PRO A 218 20.41 20.86 7.87
N GLY A 219 20.26 21.74 6.88
CA GLY A 219 20.73 21.53 5.50
C GLY A 219 19.72 20.79 4.62
N ALA A 220 19.18 19.65 5.06
CA ALA A 220 18.18 18.91 4.30
C ALA A 220 16.82 19.63 4.25
N ARG A 221 16.41 20.24 5.36
CA ARG A 221 15.10 20.93 5.49
C ARG A 221 14.85 22.01 4.44
N GLU A 222 15.91 22.68 3.95
CA GLU A 222 15.80 23.72 2.91
C GLU A 222 15.35 23.11 1.57
N VAL A 223 15.89 21.94 1.22
CA VAL A 223 15.51 21.18 0.01
C VAL A 223 14.04 20.77 0.06
N PHE A 224 13.54 20.45 1.26
CA PHE A 224 12.14 20.08 1.49
C PHE A 224 11.23 21.25 1.84
N SER A 225 11.68 22.50 1.71
CA SER A 225 10.87 23.69 2.05
C SER A 225 10.29 23.67 3.47
N ILE A 226 11.04 23.12 4.42
CA ILE A 226 10.70 23.11 5.84
C ILE A 226 11.47 24.27 6.51
N PRO A 227 10.77 25.31 7.01
CA PRO A 227 11.41 26.50 7.57
C PRO A 227 12.08 26.19 8.91
N ALA A 228 13.09 26.98 9.27
CA ALA A 228 13.80 26.82 10.54
C ALA A 228 12.93 27.07 11.78
N SER A 229 11.83 27.80 11.61
CA SER A 229 10.80 28.04 12.64
C SER A 229 9.88 26.84 12.87
N PHE A 230 9.92 25.80 12.04
CA PHE A 230 9.15 24.58 12.24
C PHE A 230 9.67 23.83 13.46
N GLY A 231 8.92 23.92 14.56
CA GLY A 231 9.28 23.40 15.86
C GLY A 231 8.55 22.12 16.22
N LEU A 232 8.72 21.71 17.48
CA LEU A 232 8.09 20.50 18.02
C LEU A 232 6.57 20.63 18.15
N ASN A 233 6.03 21.84 18.28
CA ASN A 233 4.59 22.07 18.43
C ASN A 233 3.87 21.81 17.10
N GLU A 234 4.35 22.42 16.02
CA GLU A 234 3.82 22.25 14.66
C GLU A 234 3.97 20.79 14.22
N TRP A 235 5.14 20.21 14.50
CA TRP A 235 5.40 18.79 14.27
C TRP A 235 4.42 17.89 15.04
N GLY A 236 4.22 18.14 16.33
CA GLY A 236 3.32 17.36 17.19
C GLY A 236 1.87 17.39 16.72
N ILE A 237 1.39 18.56 16.27
CA ILE A 237 0.05 18.71 15.68
C ILE A 237 -0.03 17.91 14.37
N ALA A 238 0.94 18.10 13.47
CA ALA A 238 0.96 17.44 12.16
C ALA A 238 1.02 15.91 12.29
N ALA A 239 1.84 15.39 13.23
CA ALA A 239 1.94 13.98 13.57
C ALA A 239 0.67 13.45 14.26
N GLY A 240 0.06 14.23 15.14
CA GLY A 240 -1.20 13.90 15.79
C GLY A 240 -2.36 13.75 14.80
N LEU A 241 -2.45 14.65 13.81
CA LEU A 241 -3.43 14.56 12.71
C LEU A 241 -3.18 13.34 11.82
N ALA A 242 -1.91 13.05 11.50
CA ALA A 242 -1.54 11.86 10.74
C ALA A 242 -1.94 10.57 11.46
N LEU A 243 -1.63 10.48 12.76
CA LEU A 243 -2.02 9.33 13.59
C LEU A 243 -3.54 9.23 13.72
N GLY A 244 -4.24 10.35 13.91
CA GLY A 244 -5.69 10.43 13.98
C GLY A 244 -6.35 9.90 12.70
N ALA A 245 -5.84 10.26 11.52
CA ALA A 245 -6.32 9.73 10.26
C ALA A 245 -6.23 8.20 10.19
N VAL A 246 -5.11 7.61 10.63
CA VAL A 246 -4.90 6.16 10.62
C VAL A 246 -5.77 5.45 11.66
N ILE A 247 -5.94 6.03 12.85
CA ILE A 247 -6.87 5.49 13.86
C ILE A 247 -8.30 5.47 13.29
N LEU A 248 -8.73 6.53 12.61
CA LEU A 248 -10.04 6.58 11.96
C LEU A 248 -10.19 5.53 10.86
N MET A 249 -9.13 5.22 10.10
CA MET A 249 -9.15 4.12 9.12
C MET A 249 -9.41 2.78 9.78
N GLU A 250 -8.75 2.50 10.90
CA GLU A 250 -8.92 1.25 11.66
C GLU A 250 -10.30 1.15 12.30
N LEU A 251 -10.82 2.24 12.86
CA LEU A 251 -12.20 2.31 13.37
C LEU A 251 -13.23 2.08 12.25
N GLY A 252 -12.99 2.63 11.06
CA GLY A 252 -13.84 2.42 9.89
C GLY A 252 -13.99 0.95 9.49
N LYS A 253 -12.92 0.15 9.63
CA LYS A 253 -12.98 -1.31 9.40
C LYS A 253 -13.88 -2.01 10.41
N LEU A 254 -13.77 -1.65 11.69
CA LEU A 254 -14.61 -2.23 12.74
C LEU A 254 -16.09 -1.96 12.50
N VAL A 255 -16.44 -0.72 12.15
CA VAL A 255 -17.83 -0.32 11.83
C VAL A 255 -18.35 -1.05 10.60
N SER A 256 -17.54 -1.15 9.53
CA SER A 256 -17.92 -1.86 8.30
C SER A 256 -18.19 -3.36 8.55
N ARG A 257 -17.46 -3.98 9.49
CA ARG A 257 -17.68 -5.38 9.88
C ARG A 257 -18.98 -5.57 10.64
N ILE A 258 -19.31 -4.68 11.58
CA ILE A 258 -20.58 -4.73 12.33
C ILE A 258 -21.78 -4.57 11.37
N GLY A 259 -21.66 -3.73 10.34
CA GLY A 259 -22.72 -3.52 9.35
C GLY A 259 -22.92 -4.69 8.36
N LYS A 260 -21.91 -5.56 8.17
CA LYS A 260 -21.98 -6.76 7.31
C LYS A 260 -22.26 -8.06 8.08
N GLY A 261 -22.36 -7.98 9.40
CA GLY A 261 -22.73 -9.09 10.29
C GLY A 261 -24.24 -9.27 10.48
N LYS A 262 -25.07 -8.74 9.57
CA LYS A 262 -26.51 -9.00 9.46
C LYS A 262 -26.82 -9.61 8.11
#